data_AF-A0A349VG60-F1
#
_entry.id   AF-A0A349VG60-F1
#
_cell.length_a   1.000
_cell.length_b   1.000
_cell.length_c   1.000
_cell.angle_alpha   90.00
_cell.angle_beta   90.00
_cell.angle_gamma   90.00
#
_symmetry.space_group_name_H-M   'P 1'
#
loop_
_entity.id
_entity.type
_entity.pdbx_description
1 polymer ?
#
loop_
_entity_poly.entity_id
_entity_poly.type
_entity_poly.pdbx_seq_one_letter_code
_entity_poly.pdbx_strand_id
1 'polypeptide(L)'
;MCGPTGKLVGTFVIERDGAGMKSSSPINLLASNDEWTAPIMAEVGPDGNVWVLDWYNFIVQHNPTPQGFETGKGAAYETKLRDKKYGRIYRIVPDRPRDADFQPVNKKLTKVESCYADQLTHPTMQVRLHAQRLLVEHGDTEVVPELISLIEDQAVDGIGLNVGAIHALNTLHGLGVLQDDSSPAFDAVTKALTHPSAGVRLNAVRVLPEIPATLAALQEANVIADTDNQVLLATLLKMSDSSGGKAGRNLS
;
A
#
# COMPACT_ATOMS: atom_id res chain seq x y z
N MET A 1 12.34 7.45 -2.76
CA MET A 1 13.30 7.50 -1.63
C MET A 1 13.99 8.85 -1.64
N CYS A 2 14.12 9.51 -0.48
CA CYS A 2 14.80 10.79 -0.37
C CYS A 2 16.27 10.61 0.00
N GLY A 3 17.16 11.20 -0.79
CA GLY A 3 18.61 11.20 -0.58
C GLY A 3 19.10 12.63 -0.31
N PRO A 4 19.01 13.13 0.94
CA PRO A 4 19.36 14.52 1.25
C PRO A 4 20.83 14.85 0.98
N THR A 5 21.74 13.90 1.20
CA THR A 5 23.18 14.07 0.89
C THR A 5 23.41 14.13 -0.62
N GLY A 6 22.68 13.32 -1.39
CA GLY A 6 22.74 13.28 -2.86
C GLY A 6 21.85 14.32 -3.55
N LYS A 7 21.15 15.18 -2.79
CA LYS A 7 20.30 16.26 -3.30
C LYS A 7 19.20 15.77 -4.25
N LEU A 8 18.68 14.56 -4.00
CA LEU A 8 17.78 13.87 -4.92
C LEU A 8 16.60 13.18 -4.23
N VAL A 9 15.54 12.95 -5.00
CA VAL A 9 14.46 12.02 -4.71
C VAL A 9 14.48 10.96 -5.79
N GLY A 10 14.88 9.74 -5.44
CA GLY A 10 14.93 8.60 -6.35
C GLY A 10 13.58 7.91 -6.50
N THR A 11 13.25 7.47 -7.72
CA THR A 11 12.10 6.57 -7.97
C THR A 11 12.58 5.13 -7.96
N PHE A 12 11.98 4.30 -7.11
CA PHE A 12 12.32 2.87 -7.02
C PHE A 12 11.19 2.05 -7.63
N VAL A 13 11.48 1.37 -8.73
CA VAL A 13 10.55 0.42 -9.35
C VAL A 13 10.71 -0.91 -8.64
N ILE A 14 9.59 -1.45 -8.14
CA ILE A 14 9.55 -2.75 -7.45
C ILE A 14 9.06 -3.80 -8.44
N GLU A 15 9.78 -4.91 -8.53
CA GLU A 15 9.47 -6.03 -9.41
C GLU A 15 9.40 -7.34 -8.59
N ARG A 16 8.56 -8.27 -9.06
CA ARG A 16 8.49 -9.63 -8.50
C ARG A 16 9.82 -10.37 -8.73
N ASP A 17 10.25 -11.13 -7.73
CA ASP A 17 11.38 -12.06 -7.83
C ASP A 17 11.06 -13.35 -7.07
N GLY A 18 10.47 -14.33 -7.77
CA GLY A 18 9.87 -15.49 -7.12
C GLY A 18 8.75 -15.06 -6.16
N ALA A 19 8.80 -15.57 -4.92
CA ALA A 19 7.96 -15.11 -3.82
C ALA A 19 8.52 -13.84 -3.12
N GLY A 20 9.68 -13.33 -3.54
CA GLY A 20 10.28 -12.09 -3.05
C GLY A 20 9.99 -10.88 -3.94
N MET A 21 10.68 -9.78 -3.63
CA MET A 21 10.66 -8.54 -4.41
C MET A 21 12.08 -8.04 -4.60
N LYS A 22 12.36 -7.46 -5.77
CA LYS A 22 13.58 -6.70 -6.04
C LYS A 22 13.22 -5.28 -6.42
N SER A 23 14.18 -4.36 -6.33
CA SER A 23 13.96 -2.98 -6.75
C SER A 23 15.10 -2.46 -7.62
N SER A 24 14.76 -1.55 -8.53
CA SER A 24 15.70 -0.79 -9.35
C SER A 24 15.42 0.70 -9.17
N SER A 25 16.45 1.54 -9.33
CA SER A 25 16.32 3.01 -9.28
C SER A 25 16.71 3.61 -10.63
N PRO A 26 15.83 3.53 -11.65
CA PRO A 26 16.19 3.89 -13.02
C PRO A 26 16.38 5.41 -13.20
N ILE A 27 15.62 6.23 -12.47
CA ILE A 27 15.64 7.69 -12.58
C ILE A 27 15.50 8.37 -11.21
N ASN A 28 15.90 9.65 -11.15
CA ASN A 28 15.56 10.55 -10.06
C ASN A 28 14.31 11.33 -10.44
N LEU A 29 13.30 11.37 -9.56
CA LEU A 29 12.11 12.21 -9.69
C LEU A 29 12.47 13.70 -9.59
N LEU A 30 13.36 14.01 -8.65
CA LEU A 30 13.90 15.35 -8.41
C LEU A 30 15.39 15.22 -8.17
N ALA A 31 16.16 16.11 -8.76
CA ALA A 31 17.58 16.30 -8.47
C ALA A 31 17.89 17.79 -8.50
N SER A 32 18.79 18.23 -7.63
CA SER A 32 19.15 19.64 -7.50
C SER A 32 20.66 19.82 -7.43
N ASN A 33 21.15 20.91 -8.01
CA ASN A 33 22.53 21.39 -7.85
C ASN A 33 22.68 22.46 -6.76
N ASP A 34 21.57 22.92 -6.15
CA ASP A 34 21.58 23.81 -4.99
C ASP A 34 22.03 23.03 -3.75
N GLU A 35 23.16 23.43 -3.18
CA GLU A 35 23.85 22.73 -2.09
C GLU A 35 23.00 22.67 -0.80
N TRP A 36 22.02 23.55 -0.66
CA TRP A 36 21.11 23.55 0.49
C TRP A 36 19.94 22.58 0.31
N THR A 37 19.73 22.03 -0.88
CA THR A 37 18.66 21.04 -1.10
C THR A 37 18.88 19.82 -0.21
N ALA A 38 17.87 19.39 0.52
CA ALA A 38 17.94 18.30 1.47
C ALA A 38 16.56 17.63 1.59
N PRO A 39 16.06 16.95 0.53
CA PRO A 39 14.81 16.22 0.61
C PRO A 39 14.89 15.17 1.71
N ILE A 40 13.91 15.17 2.60
CA ILE A 40 13.82 14.25 3.74
C ILE A 40 12.58 13.36 3.68
N MET A 41 11.53 13.79 2.97
CA MET A 41 10.31 13.01 2.79
C MET A 41 9.72 13.25 1.41
N ALA A 42 9.15 12.21 0.82
CA ALA A 42 8.39 12.30 -0.42
C ALA A 42 7.20 11.34 -0.35
N GLU A 43 5.99 11.83 -0.56
CA GLU A 43 4.75 11.05 -0.55
C GLU A 43 3.81 11.47 -1.68
N VAL A 44 2.93 10.56 -2.09
CA VAL A 44 1.81 10.89 -2.99
C VAL A 44 0.72 11.55 -2.16
N GLY A 45 0.37 12.79 -2.49
CA GLY A 45 -0.70 13.53 -1.84
C GLY A 45 -2.10 13.10 -2.31
N PRO A 46 -3.17 13.59 -1.65
CA PRO A 46 -4.54 13.28 -2.03
C PRO A 46 -4.87 13.70 -3.47
N ASP A 47 -4.20 14.75 -3.95
CA ASP A 47 -4.29 15.26 -5.32
C ASP A 47 -3.50 14.43 -6.35
N GLY A 48 -2.92 13.29 -5.94
CA GLY A 48 -2.20 12.36 -6.80
C GLY A 48 -0.80 12.84 -7.21
N ASN A 49 -0.39 14.04 -6.80
CA ASN A 49 0.95 14.58 -7.06
C ASN A 49 1.93 14.13 -5.97
N VAL A 50 3.23 14.16 -6.28
CA VAL A 50 4.26 13.88 -5.27
C VAL A 50 4.60 15.16 -4.51
N TRP A 51 4.49 15.12 -3.20
CA TRP A 51 4.88 16.19 -2.30
C TRP A 51 6.21 15.85 -1.65
N VAL A 52 7.14 16.81 -1.66
CA VAL A 52 8.49 16.63 -1.10
C VAL A 52 8.70 17.63 0.03
N LEU A 53 9.01 17.11 1.22
CA LEU A 53 9.54 17.91 2.32
C LEU A 53 11.04 18.01 2.15
N ASP A 54 11.52 19.24 2.03
CA ASP A 54 12.93 19.55 1.92
C ASP A 54 13.35 20.38 3.14
N TRP A 55 14.30 19.83 3.89
CA TRP A 55 14.81 20.48 5.09
C TRP A 55 15.59 21.76 4.77
N TYR A 56 15.96 21.99 3.50
CA TYR A 56 16.76 23.11 3.03
C TYR A 56 18.01 23.38 3.89
N ASN A 57 18.82 22.33 4.02
CA ASN A 57 19.97 22.32 4.91
C ASN A 57 21.24 21.93 4.16
N PHE A 58 22.29 22.74 4.32
CA PHE A 58 23.59 22.45 3.74
C PHE A 58 24.19 21.17 4.33
N ILE A 59 23.96 20.91 5.62
CA ILE A 59 24.55 19.77 6.35
C ILE A 59 23.47 18.94 7.04
N VAL A 60 23.26 17.73 6.51
CA VAL A 60 22.31 16.74 7.07
C VAL A 60 23.01 15.70 7.96
N GLN A 61 24.34 15.61 7.87
CA GLN A 61 25.12 14.69 8.68
C GLN A 61 25.02 15.02 10.18
N HIS A 62 24.73 13.99 10.97
CA HIS A 62 24.83 14.05 12.42
C HIS A 62 26.25 13.73 12.90
N ASN A 63 26.83 12.63 12.40
CA ASN A 63 28.16 12.10 12.73
C ASN A 63 28.82 11.35 11.57
N PRO A 64 30.15 11.10 11.61
CA PRO A 64 31.12 11.69 12.55
C PRO A 64 31.31 13.19 12.31
N THR A 65 31.82 13.91 13.31
CA THR A 65 32.27 15.30 13.15
C THR A 65 33.46 15.34 12.19
N PRO A 66 33.39 16.11 11.09
CA PRO A 66 34.52 16.25 10.19
C PRO A 66 35.74 16.86 10.90
N GLN A 67 36.95 16.52 10.43
CA GLN A 67 38.19 17.05 11.00
C GLN A 67 38.19 18.59 10.94
N GLY A 68 38.56 19.24 12.04
CA GLY A 68 38.57 20.70 12.15
C GLY A 68 37.24 21.32 12.62
N PHE A 69 36.23 20.50 12.94
CA PHE A 69 34.98 20.94 13.56
C PHE A 69 34.80 20.39 14.97
N GLU A 70 33.85 20.96 15.71
CA GLU A 70 33.57 20.61 17.09
C GLU A 70 32.40 19.62 17.19
N THR A 71 32.56 18.65 18.09
CA THR A 71 31.50 17.72 18.50
C THR A 71 30.77 18.34 19.69
N GLY A 72 29.53 18.74 19.48
CA GLY A 72 28.72 19.40 20.48
C GLY A 72 27.81 18.47 21.27
N LYS A 73 26.75 19.06 21.83
CA LYS A 73 25.78 18.36 22.69
C LYS A 73 25.10 17.21 21.93
N GLY A 74 25.02 16.05 22.58
CA GLY A 74 24.48 14.83 21.96
C GLY A 74 25.45 14.16 20.98
N ALA A 75 26.75 14.50 21.08
CA ALA A 75 27.78 14.06 20.16
C ALA A 75 27.49 14.46 18.70
N ALA A 76 26.87 15.61 18.46
CA ALA A 76 26.52 16.07 17.12
C ALA A 76 27.60 16.97 16.54
N TYR A 77 27.85 16.86 15.24
CA TYR A 77 28.63 17.86 14.50
C TYR A 77 28.00 19.26 14.64
N GLU A 78 28.73 20.22 15.21
CA GLU A 78 28.32 21.64 15.30
C GLU A 78 28.83 22.49 14.15
N THR A 79 27.92 23.25 13.54
CA THR A 79 28.19 24.15 12.43
C THR A 79 27.16 25.26 12.36
N LYS A 80 27.59 26.44 11.91
CA LYS A 80 26.68 27.58 11.63
C LYS A 80 25.90 27.40 10.32
N LEU A 81 26.31 26.45 9.48
CA LEU A 81 25.67 26.17 8.20
C LEU A 81 24.41 25.29 8.33
N ARG A 82 24.12 24.79 9.54
CA ARG A 82 22.90 24.02 9.78
C ARG A 82 21.73 24.95 10.02
N ASP A 83 20.79 25.00 9.09
CA ASP A 83 19.54 25.75 9.29
C ASP A 83 18.66 25.06 10.35
N LYS A 84 17.92 25.88 11.12
CA LYS A 84 17.07 25.43 12.24
C LYS A 84 15.68 26.09 12.22
N LYS A 85 15.37 26.84 11.16
CA LYS A 85 14.21 27.75 11.13
C LYS A 85 13.34 27.54 9.90
N TYR A 86 13.94 27.21 8.77
CA TYR A 86 13.30 27.17 7.47
C TYR A 86 13.31 25.75 6.90
N GLY A 87 12.42 25.55 5.93
CA GLY A 87 12.29 24.36 5.13
C GLY A 87 11.45 24.71 3.90
N ARG A 88 11.43 23.81 2.92
CA ARG A 88 10.67 23.96 1.68
C ARG A 88 9.70 22.79 1.55
N ILE A 89 8.52 23.07 1.02
CA ILE A 89 7.55 22.05 0.64
C ILE A 89 7.33 22.21 -0.86
N TYR A 90 7.69 21.19 -1.61
CA TYR A 90 7.47 21.14 -3.05
C TYR A 90 6.28 20.27 -3.37
N ARG A 91 5.45 20.72 -4.31
CA ARG A 91 4.50 19.88 -5.02
C ARG A 91 5.03 19.64 -6.42
N ILE A 92 5.42 18.39 -6.71
CA ILE A 92 5.93 17.98 -8.01
C ILE A 92 4.74 17.64 -8.90
N VAL A 93 4.56 18.43 -9.95
CA VAL A 93 3.48 18.28 -10.93
C VAL A 93 4.09 17.95 -12.30
N PRO A 94 3.42 17.13 -13.12
CA PRO A 94 3.92 16.84 -14.46
C PRO A 94 3.78 18.08 -15.37
N ASP A 95 4.76 18.30 -16.26
CA ASP A 95 4.74 19.41 -17.24
C ASP A 95 3.55 19.32 -18.20
N ARG A 96 3.08 18.09 -18.47
CA ARG A 96 1.86 17.80 -19.24
C ARG A 96 1.07 16.70 -18.52
N PRO A 97 -0.25 16.84 -18.37
CA PRO A 97 -1.08 15.74 -17.89
C PRO A 97 -0.87 14.53 -18.81
N ARG A 98 -0.65 13.34 -18.24
CA ARG A 98 -0.52 12.09 -19.01
C ARG A 98 -1.80 11.79 -19.78
N ASP A 99 -2.95 12.10 -19.17
CA ASP A 99 -4.27 12.01 -19.77
C ASP A 99 -5.00 13.34 -19.56
N ALA A 100 -5.68 13.85 -20.60
CA ALA A 100 -6.53 15.05 -20.50
C ALA A 100 -7.63 14.91 -19.41
N ASP A 101 -7.95 13.66 -19.05
CA ASP A 101 -8.98 13.30 -18.09
C ASP A 101 -8.45 13.02 -16.67
N PHE A 102 -7.12 13.07 -16.44
CA PHE A 102 -6.59 13.01 -15.08
C PHE A 102 -6.87 14.33 -14.38
N GLN A 103 -8.05 14.42 -13.78
CA GLN A 103 -8.40 15.46 -12.83
C GLN A 103 -7.96 14.96 -11.46
N PRO A 104 -6.99 15.61 -10.78
CA PRO A 104 -6.81 15.43 -9.36
C PRO A 104 -8.19 15.53 -8.72
N VAL A 105 -8.63 14.48 -8.03
CA VAL A 105 -9.87 14.53 -7.27
C VAL A 105 -9.61 15.42 -6.05
N ASN A 106 -9.58 16.73 -6.30
CA ASN A 106 -9.50 17.78 -5.29
C ASN A 106 -10.89 18.05 -4.71
N LYS A 107 -11.72 17.01 -4.57
CA LYS A 107 -12.96 17.11 -3.81
C LYS A 107 -12.54 17.07 -2.35
N LYS A 108 -12.70 18.18 -1.63
CA LYS A 108 -12.72 18.14 -0.16
C LYS A 108 -13.88 17.24 0.24
N LEU A 109 -13.59 15.98 0.54
CA LEU A 109 -14.58 15.07 1.10
C LEU A 109 -14.97 15.63 2.47
N THR A 110 -16.26 15.79 2.69
CA THR A 110 -16.78 15.91 4.05
C THR A 110 -16.48 14.63 4.82
N LYS A 111 -16.52 14.69 6.17
CA LYS A 111 -16.32 13.51 7.02
C LYS A 111 -17.29 12.36 6.68
N VAL A 112 -18.48 12.68 6.17
CA VAL A 112 -19.49 11.70 5.73
C VAL A 112 -19.09 11.10 4.38
N GLU A 113 -18.63 11.91 3.43
CA GLU A 113 -18.21 11.43 2.10
C GLU A 113 -16.94 10.58 2.14
N SER A 114 -16.06 10.78 3.14
CA SER A 114 -14.87 9.94 3.32
C SER A 114 -15.18 8.53 3.83
N CYS A 115 -16.41 8.25 4.26
CA CYS A 115 -16.85 6.94 4.76
C CYS A 115 -17.60 6.10 3.71
N TYR A 116 -17.61 6.49 2.44
CA TYR A 116 -18.30 5.72 1.41
C TYR A 116 -17.40 4.63 0.81
N ALA A 117 -18.02 3.48 0.51
CA ALA A 117 -17.34 2.36 -0.15
C ALA A 117 -16.79 2.74 -1.54
N ASP A 118 -17.36 3.76 -2.20
CA ASP A 118 -16.88 4.27 -3.48
C ASP A 118 -15.42 4.78 -3.41
N GLN A 119 -15.01 5.33 -2.25
CA GLN A 119 -13.65 5.82 -2.02
C GLN A 119 -12.61 4.70 -2.01
N LEU A 120 -13.01 3.43 -1.85
CA LEU A 120 -12.10 2.29 -1.94
C LEU A 120 -11.59 2.05 -3.37
N THR A 121 -12.20 2.68 -4.38
CA THR A 121 -11.74 2.63 -5.78
C THR A 121 -10.91 3.85 -6.18
N HIS A 122 -10.72 4.81 -5.28
CA HIS A 122 -10.05 6.08 -5.57
C HIS A 122 -8.62 5.86 -6.08
N PRO A 123 -8.13 6.62 -7.09
CA PRO A 123 -6.78 6.42 -7.66
C PRO A 123 -5.65 6.58 -6.64
N THR A 124 -5.80 7.50 -5.68
CA THR A 124 -4.84 7.72 -4.60
C THR A 124 -4.99 6.72 -3.44
N MET A 125 -3.93 5.97 -3.13
CA MET A 125 -3.90 4.99 -2.03
C MET A 125 -4.21 5.59 -0.66
N GLN A 126 -3.75 6.80 -0.39
CA GLN A 126 -4.04 7.48 0.89
C GLN A 126 -5.55 7.64 1.14
N VAL A 127 -6.31 7.98 0.10
CA VAL A 127 -7.77 8.13 0.20
C VAL A 127 -8.43 6.77 0.47
N ARG A 128 -8.01 5.73 -0.26
CA ARG A 128 -8.52 4.36 -0.05
C ARG A 128 -8.24 3.86 1.37
N LEU A 129 -7.02 4.03 1.87
CA LEU A 129 -6.64 3.65 3.23
C LEU A 129 -7.43 4.42 4.29
N HIS A 130 -7.66 5.72 4.07
CA HIS A 130 -8.43 6.53 4.98
C HIS A 130 -9.90 6.08 5.04
N ALA A 131 -10.52 5.85 3.88
CA ALA A 131 -11.89 5.35 3.79
C ALA A 131 -12.04 3.96 4.43
N GLN A 132 -11.14 3.02 4.12
CA GLN A 132 -11.10 1.70 4.77
C GLN A 132 -10.99 1.84 6.28
N ARG A 133 -10.08 2.68 6.79
CA ARG A 133 -9.92 2.89 8.22
C ARG A 133 -11.21 3.42 8.86
N LEU A 134 -11.84 4.43 8.26
CA LEU A 134 -13.07 5.02 8.80
C LEU A 134 -14.22 4.02 8.81
N LEU A 135 -14.44 3.26 7.73
CA LEU A 135 -15.46 2.21 7.66
C LEU A 135 -15.28 1.16 8.79
N VAL A 136 -14.03 0.72 9.00
CA VAL A 136 -13.71 -0.25 10.06
C VAL A 136 -13.85 0.36 11.45
N GLU A 137 -13.30 1.56 11.70
CA GLU A 137 -13.36 2.21 13.01
C GLU A 137 -14.79 2.58 13.44
N HIS A 138 -15.66 2.90 12.48
CA HIS A 138 -17.08 3.15 12.76
C HIS A 138 -17.90 1.86 12.91
N GLY A 139 -17.44 0.74 12.36
CA GLY A 139 -18.18 -0.52 12.37
C GLY A 139 -19.35 -0.52 11.40
N ASP A 140 -19.21 0.14 10.23
CA ASP A 140 -20.29 0.36 9.27
C ASP A 140 -20.65 -0.93 8.51
N THR A 141 -21.35 -1.88 9.15
CA THR A 141 -21.73 -3.16 8.52
C THR A 141 -22.74 -3.02 7.39
N GLU A 142 -23.44 -1.89 7.32
CA GLU A 142 -24.42 -1.61 6.26
C GLU A 142 -23.78 -1.54 4.86
N VAL A 143 -22.46 -1.32 4.76
CA VAL A 143 -21.76 -1.24 3.46
C VAL A 143 -21.36 -2.61 2.89
N VAL A 144 -21.65 -3.71 3.59
CA VAL A 144 -21.26 -5.07 3.17
C VAL A 144 -21.74 -5.41 1.74
N PRO A 145 -22.98 -5.09 1.32
CA PRO A 145 -23.43 -5.34 -0.05
C PRO A 145 -22.57 -4.63 -1.10
N GLU A 146 -22.18 -3.38 -0.86
CA GLU A 146 -21.31 -2.61 -1.75
C GLU A 146 -19.89 -3.18 -1.79
N LEU A 147 -19.36 -3.61 -0.64
CA LEU A 147 -18.05 -4.27 -0.57
C LEU A 147 -18.04 -5.60 -1.35
N ILE A 148 -19.12 -6.38 -1.27
CA ILE A 148 -19.29 -7.60 -2.07
C ILE A 148 -19.29 -7.25 -3.56
N SER A 149 -20.05 -6.23 -3.97
CA SER A 149 -20.07 -5.79 -5.37
C SER A 149 -18.68 -5.38 -5.89
N LEU A 150 -17.83 -4.77 -5.05
CA LEU A 150 -16.45 -4.43 -5.40
C LEU A 150 -15.57 -5.68 -5.57
N ILE A 151 -15.82 -6.74 -4.80
CA ILE A 151 -15.07 -8.00 -4.87
C ILE A 151 -15.45 -8.80 -6.12
N GLU A 152 -16.72 -8.74 -6.52
CA GLU A 152 -17.24 -9.46 -7.68
C GLU A 152 -16.78 -8.84 -9.02
N ASP A 153 -16.41 -7.56 -9.03
CA ASP A 153 -15.84 -6.90 -10.21
C ASP A 153 -14.52 -7.57 -10.64
N GLN A 154 -14.53 -8.16 -11.84
CA GLN A 154 -13.38 -8.86 -12.41
C GLN A 154 -12.43 -7.94 -13.18
N ALA A 155 -12.74 -6.65 -13.29
CA ALA A 155 -11.90 -5.69 -14.00
C ALA A 155 -10.53 -5.55 -13.33
N VAL A 156 -9.50 -5.35 -14.15
CA VAL A 156 -8.13 -5.08 -13.68
C VAL A 156 -7.55 -3.88 -14.40
N ASP A 157 -6.72 -3.12 -13.70
CA ASP A 157 -5.99 -2.00 -14.27
C ASP A 157 -4.83 -2.45 -15.18
N GLY A 158 -4.10 -1.47 -15.74
CA GLY A 158 -3.00 -1.72 -16.67
C GLY A 158 -1.81 -2.50 -16.09
N ILE A 159 -1.77 -2.73 -14.77
CA ILE A 159 -0.78 -3.59 -14.11
C ILE A 159 -1.40 -4.84 -13.48
N GLY A 160 -2.66 -5.16 -13.82
CA GLY A 160 -3.34 -6.37 -13.38
C GLY A 160 -3.92 -6.31 -11.97
N LEU A 161 -4.14 -5.11 -11.41
CA LEU A 161 -4.73 -4.94 -10.07
C LEU A 161 -6.20 -4.54 -10.12
N ASN A 162 -6.98 -5.07 -9.18
CA ASN A 162 -8.26 -4.49 -8.79
C ASN A 162 -8.12 -3.94 -7.36
N VAL A 163 -7.77 -2.65 -7.24
CA VAL A 163 -7.55 -2.03 -5.92
C VAL A 163 -8.83 -1.92 -5.10
N GLY A 164 -9.99 -1.74 -5.75
CA GLY A 164 -11.29 -1.69 -5.10
C GLY A 164 -11.60 -3.00 -4.38
N ALA A 165 -11.51 -4.13 -5.10
CA ALA A 165 -11.67 -5.47 -4.54
C ALA A 165 -10.67 -5.74 -3.40
N ILE A 166 -9.39 -5.38 -3.57
CA ILE A 166 -8.36 -5.56 -2.53
C ILE A 166 -8.74 -4.84 -1.24
N HIS A 167 -9.15 -3.56 -1.33
CA HIS A 167 -9.55 -2.80 -0.15
C HIS A 167 -10.88 -3.30 0.43
N ALA A 168 -11.83 -3.74 -0.40
CA ALA A 168 -13.09 -4.32 0.06
C ALA A 168 -12.88 -5.60 0.87
N LEU A 169 -12.03 -6.52 0.40
CA LEU A 169 -11.63 -7.73 1.13
C LEU A 169 -11.09 -7.41 2.53
N ASN A 170 -10.16 -6.45 2.62
CA ASN A 170 -9.56 -6.04 3.89
C ASN A 170 -10.55 -5.26 4.79
N THR A 171 -11.53 -4.57 4.20
CA THR A 171 -12.59 -3.88 4.94
C THR A 171 -13.55 -4.88 5.57
N LEU A 172 -14.01 -5.90 4.82
CA LEU A 172 -14.83 -7.00 5.37
C LEU A 172 -14.11 -7.72 6.52
N HIS A 173 -12.81 -7.95 6.36
CA HIS A 173 -11.98 -8.52 7.42
C HIS A 173 -11.94 -7.63 8.67
N GLY A 174 -11.68 -6.33 8.51
CA GLY A 174 -11.63 -5.37 9.61
C GLY A 174 -12.96 -5.19 10.33
N LEU A 175 -14.09 -5.32 9.61
CA LEU A 175 -15.43 -5.32 10.18
C LEU A 175 -15.78 -6.62 10.94
N GLY A 176 -14.96 -7.66 10.81
CA GLY A 176 -15.16 -8.94 11.50
C GLY A 176 -16.32 -9.78 10.96
N VAL A 177 -16.82 -9.50 9.75
CA VAL A 177 -18.02 -10.14 9.18
C VAL A 177 -17.75 -11.44 8.41
N LEU A 178 -16.52 -11.96 8.48
CA LEU A 178 -16.09 -13.17 7.75
C LEU A 178 -16.14 -14.46 8.57
N GLN A 179 -16.60 -14.42 9.83
CA GLN A 179 -16.54 -15.58 10.74
C GLN A 179 -17.60 -16.65 10.47
N ASP A 180 -18.68 -16.29 9.77
CA ASP A 180 -19.78 -17.18 9.41
C ASP A 180 -19.61 -17.65 7.96
N ASP A 181 -19.38 -18.95 7.77
CA ASP A 181 -19.20 -19.57 6.45
C ASP A 181 -20.49 -19.66 5.63
N SER A 182 -21.64 -19.33 6.23
CA SER A 182 -22.92 -19.18 5.53
C SER A 182 -23.21 -17.72 5.11
N SER A 183 -22.32 -16.78 5.45
CA SER A 183 -22.52 -15.37 5.13
C SER A 183 -22.25 -15.06 3.65
N PRO A 184 -23.00 -14.14 3.02
CA PRO A 184 -22.70 -13.67 1.67
C PRO A 184 -21.29 -13.08 1.52
N ALA A 185 -20.75 -12.51 2.60
CA ALA A 185 -19.40 -11.96 2.63
C ALA A 185 -18.34 -13.08 2.51
N PHE A 186 -18.51 -14.19 3.23
CA PHE A 186 -17.63 -15.35 3.11
C PHE A 186 -17.68 -15.94 1.69
N ASP A 187 -18.88 -16.12 1.13
CA ASP A 187 -19.06 -16.59 -0.25
C ASP A 187 -18.39 -15.69 -1.29
N ALA A 188 -18.46 -14.37 -1.12
CA ALA A 188 -17.80 -13.43 -2.01
C ALA A 188 -16.27 -13.56 -1.94
N VAL A 189 -15.72 -13.69 -0.73
CA VAL A 189 -14.27 -13.86 -0.52
C VAL A 189 -13.77 -15.19 -1.09
N THR A 190 -14.52 -16.29 -0.93
CA THR A 190 -14.12 -17.59 -1.49
C THR A 190 -14.13 -17.58 -3.01
N LYS A 191 -15.13 -16.96 -3.65
CA LYS A 191 -15.14 -16.75 -5.11
C LYS A 191 -13.94 -15.93 -5.59
N ALA A 192 -13.52 -14.94 -4.81
CA ALA A 192 -12.36 -14.09 -5.11
C ALA A 192 -11.02 -14.86 -5.17
N LEU A 193 -10.95 -16.10 -4.68
CA LEU A 193 -9.78 -16.98 -4.84
C LEU A 193 -9.47 -17.32 -6.30
N THR A 194 -10.40 -17.10 -7.24
CA THR A 194 -10.19 -17.31 -8.68
C THR A 194 -10.14 -16.02 -9.50
N HIS A 195 -10.10 -14.85 -8.83
CA HIS A 195 -10.12 -13.54 -9.48
C HIS A 195 -8.89 -13.32 -10.41
N PRO A 196 -9.02 -12.63 -11.57
CA PRO A 196 -7.92 -12.37 -12.51
C PRO A 196 -6.69 -11.70 -11.89
N SER A 197 -6.92 -10.71 -11.02
CA SER A 197 -5.85 -10.07 -10.24
C SER A 197 -5.27 -10.99 -9.17
N ALA A 198 -3.97 -11.28 -9.27
CA ALA A 198 -3.22 -11.98 -8.22
C ALA A 198 -3.24 -11.23 -6.88
N GLY A 199 -3.33 -9.89 -6.91
CA GLY A 199 -3.48 -9.07 -5.70
C GLY A 199 -4.78 -9.37 -4.96
N VAL A 200 -5.89 -9.58 -5.68
CA VAL A 200 -7.17 -9.95 -5.07
C VAL A 200 -7.11 -11.36 -4.48
N ARG A 201 -6.61 -12.35 -5.25
CA ARG A 201 -6.46 -13.73 -4.76
C ARG A 201 -5.59 -13.80 -3.50
N LEU A 202 -4.46 -13.10 -3.48
CA LEU A 202 -3.57 -12.99 -2.33
C LEU A 202 -4.32 -12.45 -1.09
N ASN A 203 -5.10 -11.39 -1.25
CA ASN A 203 -5.84 -10.80 -0.14
C ASN A 203 -6.98 -11.71 0.31
N ALA A 204 -7.69 -12.38 -0.61
CA ALA A 204 -8.74 -13.34 -0.29
C ALA A 204 -8.20 -14.47 0.58
N VAL A 205 -7.06 -15.08 0.20
CA VAL A 205 -6.36 -16.08 1.02
C VAL A 205 -6.05 -15.54 2.41
N ARG A 206 -5.56 -14.30 2.53
CA ARG A 206 -5.17 -13.73 3.84
C ARG A 206 -6.35 -13.46 4.76
N VAL A 207 -7.45 -12.94 4.23
CA VAL A 207 -8.59 -12.48 5.05
C VAL A 207 -9.54 -13.59 5.48
N LEU A 208 -9.59 -14.71 4.76
CA LEU A 208 -10.41 -15.87 5.16
C LEU A 208 -10.03 -16.35 6.58
N PRO A 209 -11.02 -16.64 7.43
CA PRO A 209 -10.78 -17.11 8.80
C PRO A 209 -10.16 -18.52 8.82
N GLU A 210 -9.57 -18.91 9.95
CA GLU A 210 -8.96 -20.22 10.15
C GLU A 210 -10.01 -21.27 10.58
N ILE A 211 -10.94 -21.59 9.67
CA ILE A 211 -12.00 -22.58 9.88
C ILE A 211 -11.97 -23.68 8.80
N PRO A 212 -12.58 -24.86 9.03
CA PRO A 212 -12.57 -25.96 8.06
C PRO A 212 -13.10 -25.59 6.67
N ALA A 213 -14.12 -24.71 6.59
CA ALA A 213 -14.67 -24.23 5.32
C ALA A 213 -13.64 -23.49 4.47
N THR A 214 -12.73 -22.72 5.10
CA THR A 214 -11.64 -22.03 4.39
C THR A 214 -10.71 -23.03 3.70
N LEU A 215 -10.33 -24.11 4.36
CA LEU A 215 -9.47 -25.13 3.75
C LEU A 215 -10.15 -25.78 2.55
N ALA A 216 -11.45 -26.10 2.65
CA ALA A 216 -12.22 -26.64 1.54
C ALA A 216 -12.26 -25.67 0.35
N ALA A 217 -12.51 -24.38 0.60
CA ALA A 217 -12.51 -23.36 -0.44
C ALA A 217 -11.15 -23.18 -1.13
N LEU A 218 -10.05 -23.21 -0.37
CA LEU A 218 -8.69 -23.14 -0.94
C LEU A 218 -8.37 -24.35 -1.84
N GLN A 219 -8.84 -25.54 -1.46
CA GLN A 219 -8.67 -26.77 -2.23
C GLN A 219 -9.53 -26.76 -3.50
N GLU A 220 -10.80 -26.36 -3.39
CA GLU A 220 -11.73 -26.27 -4.53
C GLU A 220 -11.25 -25.24 -5.56
N ALA A 221 -10.76 -24.09 -5.12
CA ALA A 221 -10.17 -23.07 -5.99
C ALA A 221 -8.77 -23.45 -6.51
N ASN A 222 -8.19 -24.57 -6.07
CA ASN A 222 -6.86 -25.06 -6.44
C ASN A 222 -5.74 -24.00 -6.32
N VAL A 223 -5.77 -23.22 -5.24
CA VAL A 223 -4.86 -22.06 -5.06
C VAL A 223 -3.40 -22.51 -4.84
N ILE A 224 -3.17 -23.77 -4.46
CA ILE A 224 -1.84 -24.39 -4.40
C ILE A 224 -1.16 -24.50 -5.79
N ALA A 225 -1.93 -24.40 -6.87
CA ALA A 225 -1.40 -24.37 -8.23
C ALA A 225 -1.37 -22.94 -8.83
N ASP A 226 -1.48 -21.89 -7.99
CA ASP A 226 -1.47 -20.51 -8.48
C ASP A 226 -0.13 -20.16 -9.16
N THR A 227 -0.23 -19.44 -10.28
CA THR A 227 0.92 -18.96 -11.06
C THR A 227 1.69 -17.82 -10.37
N ASP A 228 1.07 -17.08 -9.45
CA ASP A 228 1.73 -16.04 -8.66
C ASP A 228 2.29 -16.65 -7.36
N ASN A 229 3.63 -16.63 -7.25
CA ASN A 229 4.36 -17.22 -6.13
C ASN A 229 3.99 -16.64 -4.76
N GLN A 230 3.47 -15.41 -4.68
CA GLN A 230 3.02 -14.84 -3.41
C GLN A 230 1.64 -15.31 -3.01
N VAL A 231 0.75 -15.57 -3.97
CA VAL A 231 -0.52 -16.25 -3.69
C VAL A 231 -0.24 -17.66 -3.19
N LEU A 232 0.68 -18.38 -3.86
CA LEU A 232 1.12 -19.71 -3.43
C LEU A 232 1.71 -19.68 -2.01
N LEU A 233 2.66 -18.77 -1.73
CA LEU A 233 3.25 -18.63 -0.39
C LEU A 233 2.19 -18.36 0.67
N ALA A 234 1.26 -17.42 0.43
CA ALA A 234 0.20 -17.11 1.38
C ALA A 234 -0.74 -18.30 1.62
N THR A 235 -1.01 -19.09 0.57
CA THR A 235 -1.84 -20.29 0.65
C THR A 235 -1.17 -21.36 1.51
N LEU A 236 0.11 -21.63 1.27
CA LEU A 236 0.89 -22.60 2.06
C LEU A 236 0.93 -22.21 3.55
N LEU A 237 1.13 -20.92 3.85
CA LEU A 237 1.08 -20.41 5.23
C LEU A 237 -0.30 -20.57 5.86
N LYS A 238 -1.37 -20.17 5.14
CA LYS A 238 -2.75 -20.31 5.66
C LYS A 238 -3.11 -21.77 5.93
N MET A 239 -2.70 -22.68 5.04
CA MET A 239 -2.93 -24.12 5.21
C MET A 239 -2.08 -24.73 6.34
N SER A 240 -0.87 -24.23 6.59
CA SER A 240 -0.02 -24.71 7.70
C SER A 240 -0.52 -24.29 9.07
N ASP A 241 -1.09 -23.08 9.16
CA ASP A 241 -1.58 -22.51 10.41
C ASP A 241 -2.99 -23.03 10.79
N SER A 242 -3.71 -23.60 9.83
CA SER A 242 -5.04 -24.17 10.05
C SER A 242 -5.00 -25.32 11.06
N SER A 243 -5.72 -25.16 12.17
CA SER A 243 -5.76 -26.13 13.27
C SER A 243 -6.44 -27.46 12.84
N GLY A 244 -5.63 -28.46 12.48
CA GLY A 244 -6.13 -29.80 12.20
C GLY A 244 -5.03 -30.84 12.03
N GLY A 245 -5.22 -32.05 12.58
CA GLY A 245 -4.31 -33.21 12.49
C GLY A 245 -4.07 -33.77 11.07
N LYS A 246 -4.37 -32.99 10.02
CA LYS A 246 -4.16 -33.26 8.60
C LYS A 246 -3.31 -32.19 7.90
N ALA A 247 -2.77 -31.19 8.60
CA ALA A 247 -1.95 -30.11 7.98
C ALA A 247 -0.86 -30.65 7.03
N GLY A 248 -0.26 -31.81 7.33
CA GLY A 248 0.73 -32.46 6.46
C GLY A 248 0.19 -33.33 5.30
N ARG A 249 -1.11 -33.67 5.26
CA ARG A 249 -1.75 -34.44 4.17
C ARG A 249 -2.39 -33.57 3.10
N ASN A 250 -2.44 -32.26 3.32
CA ASN A 250 -3.11 -31.31 2.43
C ASN A 250 -2.20 -30.75 1.33
N LEU A 251 -0.92 -31.14 1.32
CA LEU A 251 0.10 -30.69 0.36
C LEU A 251 0.41 -31.75 -0.73
N SER A 252 -0.36 -32.83 -0.79
CA SER A 252 -0.19 -33.95 -1.74
C SER A 252 -1.29 -34.01 -2.77
#